data_AF-A0A965PMU3-F1
#
_entry.id   AF-A0A965PMU3-F1
#
_cell.length_a   1.000
_cell.length_b   1.000
_cell.length_c   1.000
_cell.angle_alpha   90.00
_cell.angle_beta   90.00
_cell.angle_gamma   90.00
#
_symmetry.space_group_name_H-M   'P 1'
#
loop_
_entity.id
_entity.type
_entity.pdbx_description
1 polymer ?
#
loop_
_entity_poly.entity_id
_entity_poly.type
_entity_poly.pdbx_seq_one_letter_code
_entity_poly.pdbx_strand_id
1 'polypeptide(L)'
;DLQALAWCYINYDKLTLKKQKINCEDVSSEVYKRELKKYIETFTLEKYPIGEKRVPYTQGVLNEGRFMARTPLSLQTITRQIRHTISRGHLVDIDVVSCHPCILYYNLSKRYNFEFPELGEYLEGGKDKFINELMTLNQDKDKDYVKSAILSVLNGGGFTKFENPSEWYKRYYNKAQEVLSKIVKHLDDEKPEYKLIAEAKKGKDYPFLNGSIVNQLLLDYENRIAYYMRKYLEEKGFTIVSLCHDGLMVEKDAKLDNTLLSNLELYIKEESNIKGIKLKYKEMDEGFHIEPLSLQAIDKEHKVFEKTIDYNDYHILKELFRGGDDGLSKIFSHNVKHIIKTVDTGDFSGYKWNKDTRLWNSLSKEFMMNEITGILLPLIRPYIDAVNNMDPGDEKKALKKEWTSIYKYIQSLNGCKNIWGKARTILYDERFKELLDNISYFYPLKDGYKIDLRSREVSIRTIDDFWTFESPCSYIQGETEDKRKIFKYLKTVCCEADKEGNDLVADNEAHFTKWLFKLFGYCLTAEVSDRRMYICHGRGC
;
A
#
# COMPACT_ATOMS: atom_id res chain seq x y z
N ASP A 1 3.82 4.27 15.73
CA ASP A 1 3.74 5.57 15.05
C ASP A 1 2.99 5.45 13.71
N LEU A 2 1.81 6.07 13.63
CA LEU A 2 0.96 6.10 12.44
C LEU A 2 1.47 7.08 11.38
N GLN A 3 2.16 8.16 11.75
CA GLN A 3 2.76 9.09 10.78
C GLN A 3 3.87 8.39 10.01
N ALA A 4 4.75 7.71 10.74
CA ALA A 4 5.81 6.90 10.15
C ALA A 4 5.24 5.80 9.23
N LEU A 5 4.14 5.16 9.64
CA LEU A 5 3.47 4.13 8.85
C LEU A 5 2.88 4.71 7.55
N ALA A 6 2.17 5.84 7.65
CA ALA A 6 1.62 6.54 6.49
C ALA A 6 2.74 7.01 5.54
N TRP A 7 3.83 7.54 6.08
CA TRP A 7 5.01 7.92 5.30
C TRP A 7 5.57 6.73 4.51
N CYS A 8 5.70 5.56 5.17
CA CYS A 8 6.17 4.33 4.51
C CYS A 8 5.24 3.91 3.36
N TYR A 9 3.93 4.10 3.50
CA TYR A 9 2.97 3.78 2.45
C TYR A 9 3.00 4.77 1.28
N ILE A 10 3.02 6.08 1.57
CA ILE A 10 3.10 7.14 0.55
C ILE A 10 4.38 6.99 -0.29
N ASN A 11 5.50 6.71 0.37
CA ASN A 11 6.81 6.60 -0.27
C ASN A 11 7.17 5.18 -0.71
N TYR A 12 6.23 4.24 -0.64
CA TYR A 12 6.52 2.81 -0.77
C TYR A 12 7.33 2.45 -2.02
N ASP A 13 7.03 3.06 -3.17
CA ASP A 13 7.71 2.75 -4.45
C ASP A 13 9.17 3.22 -4.47
N LYS A 14 9.57 4.08 -3.53
CA LYS A 14 10.94 4.55 -3.34
C LYS A 14 11.70 3.74 -2.28
N LEU A 15 11.03 2.86 -1.55
CA LEU A 15 11.64 2.10 -0.47
C LEU A 15 12.28 0.81 -0.99
N THR A 16 13.55 0.60 -0.64
CA THR A 16 14.23 -0.68 -0.92
C THR A 16 13.97 -1.66 0.22
N LEU A 17 12.94 -2.51 0.06
CA LEU A 17 12.59 -3.54 1.05
C LEU A 17 13.33 -4.86 0.76
N LYS A 18 14.00 -5.44 1.76
CA LYS A 18 14.81 -6.66 1.58
C LYS A 18 13.97 -7.92 1.32
N LYS A 19 12.87 -8.10 2.06
CA LYS A 19 11.95 -9.26 1.96
C LYS A 19 10.54 -8.85 2.35
N GLN A 20 9.56 -9.20 1.52
CA GLN A 20 8.15 -8.87 1.71
C GLN A 20 7.39 -10.18 1.95
N LYS A 21 6.84 -10.33 3.16
CA LYS A 21 6.14 -11.54 3.56
C LYS A 21 4.74 -11.27 4.09
N ILE A 22 3.79 -12.11 3.71
CA ILE A 22 2.43 -12.10 4.24
C ILE A 22 2.09 -13.53 4.65
N ASN A 23 1.61 -13.71 5.87
CA ASN A 23 1.37 -15.06 6.44
C ASN A 23 2.58 -16.00 6.29
N CYS A 24 3.80 -15.46 6.43
CA CYS A 24 5.09 -16.15 6.26
C CYS A 24 5.49 -16.55 4.83
N GLU A 25 4.68 -16.20 3.82
CA GLU A 25 4.97 -16.45 2.41
C GLU A 25 5.53 -15.20 1.73
N ASP A 26 6.49 -15.39 0.83
CA ASP A 26 7.03 -14.30 0.02
C ASP A 26 5.97 -13.83 -0.99
N VAL A 27 5.76 -12.52 -1.10
CA VAL A 27 4.75 -11.92 -1.99
C VAL A 27 5.37 -10.83 -2.86
N SER A 28 4.68 -10.44 -3.94
CA SER A 28 5.10 -9.31 -4.77
C SER A 28 4.96 -7.97 -4.02
N SER A 29 5.69 -6.97 -4.51
CA SER A 29 5.69 -5.63 -3.94
C SER A 29 4.30 -4.98 -3.97
N GLU A 30 3.54 -5.22 -5.03
CA GLU A 30 2.17 -4.72 -5.23
C GLU A 30 1.20 -5.36 -4.23
N VAL A 31 1.30 -6.69 -4.04
CA VAL A 31 0.49 -7.42 -3.06
C VAL A 31 0.80 -6.90 -1.65
N TYR A 32 2.08 -6.71 -1.34
CA TYR A 32 2.50 -6.19 -0.04
C TYR A 32 2.02 -4.76 0.21
N LYS A 33 2.15 -3.86 -0.78
CA LYS A 33 1.64 -2.48 -0.72
C LYS A 33 0.13 -2.44 -0.48
N ARG A 34 -0.62 -3.32 -1.16
CA ARG A 34 -2.08 -3.44 -0.98
C ARG A 34 -2.44 -3.86 0.44
N GLU A 35 -1.78 -4.86 1.01
CA GLU A 35 -2.04 -5.28 2.39
C GLU A 35 -1.57 -4.25 3.42
N LEU A 36 -0.49 -3.51 3.13
CA LEU A 36 -0.06 -2.36 3.93
C LEU A 36 -1.13 -1.26 3.98
N LYS A 37 -1.77 -0.97 2.84
CA LYS A 37 -2.88 -0.03 2.76
C LYS A 37 -4.05 -0.48 3.64
N LYS A 38 -4.50 -1.72 3.50
CA LYS A 38 -5.58 -2.29 4.34
C LYS A 38 -5.21 -2.23 5.82
N TYR A 39 -3.96 -2.52 6.16
CA TYR A 39 -3.46 -2.46 7.53
C TYR A 39 -3.57 -1.03 8.10
N ILE A 40 -3.19 -0.01 7.34
CA ILE A 40 -3.34 1.41 7.69
C ILE A 40 -4.80 1.79 7.91
N GLU A 41 -5.68 1.39 7.01
CA GLU A 41 -7.13 1.68 7.07
C GLU A 41 -7.83 1.07 8.29
N THR A 42 -7.20 0.10 8.97
CA THR A 42 -7.75 -0.49 10.21
C THR A 42 -7.54 0.34 11.47
N PHE A 43 -6.68 1.36 11.43
CA PHE A 43 -6.41 2.21 12.60
C PHE A 43 -7.39 3.39 12.68
N THR A 44 -7.81 3.73 13.90
CA THR A 44 -8.68 4.89 14.15
C THR A 44 -7.85 6.15 14.38
N LEU A 45 -8.31 7.27 13.82
CA LEU A 45 -7.65 8.58 13.98
C LEU A 45 -7.70 9.11 15.42
N GLU A 46 -8.65 8.64 16.24
CA GLU A 46 -8.77 9.02 17.65
C GLU A 46 -7.52 8.67 18.48
N LYS A 47 -6.75 7.67 18.06
CA LYS A 47 -5.51 7.24 18.73
C LYS A 47 -4.25 7.81 18.07
N TYR A 48 -4.38 8.72 17.12
CA TYR A 48 -3.23 9.32 16.44
C TYR A 48 -2.37 10.16 17.40
N PRO A 49 -1.02 10.13 17.28
CA PRO A 49 -0.22 9.42 16.28
C PRO A 49 0.14 7.98 16.66
N ILE A 50 -0.26 7.49 17.83
CA ILE A 50 0.09 6.14 18.30
C ILE A 50 -1.10 5.17 18.11
N GLY A 51 -1.10 4.52 16.95
CA GLY A 51 -2.12 3.52 16.63
C GLY A 51 -1.92 2.22 17.39
N GLU A 52 -3.01 1.71 17.96
CA GLU A 52 -3.08 0.39 18.58
C GLU A 52 -4.01 -0.51 17.77
N LYS A 53 -3.60 -1.76 17.58
CA LYS A 53 -4.43 -2.78 16.93
C LYS A 53 -4.32 -4.08 17.70
N ARG A 54 -5.47 -4.60 18.14
CA ARG A 54 -5.53 -5.96 18.71
C ARG A 54 -5.31 -6.97 17.60
N VAL A 55 -4.36 -7.87 17.82
CA VAL A 55 -4.00 -8.93 16.87
C VAL A 55 -4.26 -10.27 17.54
N PRO A 56 -5.14 -11.13 16.98
CA PRO A 56 -5.29 -12.49 17.47
C PRO A 56 -4.04 -13.32 17.14
N TYR A 57 -3.57 -14.07 18.13
CA TYR A 57 -2.50 -15.06 17.97
C TYR A 57 -3.07 -16.46 18.14
N THR A 58 -2.53 -17.41 17.37
CA THR A 58 -2.86 -18.83 17.52
C THR A 58 -1.62 -19.67 17.26
N GLN A 59 -1.61 -20.90 17.76
CA GLN A 59 -0.57 -21.87 17.41
C GLN A 59 -0.98 -22.70 16.18
N GLY A 60 -0.06 -23.55 15.72
CA GLY A 60 -0.26 -24.42 14.58
C GLY A 60 -1.24 -25.57 14.86
N VAL A 61 -1.24 -26.57 13.96
CA VAL A 61 -1.97 -27.83 14.16
C VAL A 61 -1.54 -28.44 15.51
N LEU A 62 -2.49 -29.00 16.26
CA LEU A 62 -2.30 -29.58 17.60
C LEU A 62 -1.94 -28.61 18.73
N ASN A 63 -2.07 -27.28 18.53
CA ASN A 63 -1.65 -26.26 19.49
C ASN A 63 -0.15 -26.31 19.82
N GLU A 64 0.65 -26.75 18.87
CA GLU A 64 2.11 -26.82 18.97
C GLU A 64 2.78 -25.72 18.15
N GLY A 65 4.04 -25.44 18.48
CA GLY A 65 4.88 -24.39 17.91
C GLY A 65 4.60 -22.98 18.43
N ARG A 66 5.18 -22.00 17.76
CA ARG A 66 5.05 -20.58 18.12
C ARG A 66 3.63 -20.07 17.95
N PHE A 67 3.24 -19.11 18.79
CA PHE A 67 2.11 -18.24 18.51
C PHE A 67 2.37 -17.38 17.27
N MET A 68 1.47 -17.49 16.29
CA MET A 68 1.51 -16.72 15.05
C MET A 68 0.33 -15.76 14.98
N ALA A 69 0.58 -14.52 14.60
CA ALA A 69 -0.43 -13.53 14.32
C ALA A 69 -1.33 -14.00 13.16
N ARG A 70 -2.64 -13.94 13.33
CA ARG A 70 -3.65 -14.35 12.33
C ARG A 70 -4.10 -13.24 11.38
N THR A 71 -3.33 -12.16 11.32
CA THR A 71 -3.60 -11.04 10.40
C THR A 71 -2.54 -11.00 9.31
N PRO A 72 -2.88 -10.61 8.07
CA PRO A 72 -1.91 -10.50 6.97
C PRO A 72 -0.66 -9.71 7.35
N LEU A 73 -0.87 -8.59 8.06
CA LEU A 73 0.17 -7.78 8.66
C LEU A 73 -0.08 -7.58 10.16
N SER A 74 1.01 -7.64 10.93
CA SER A 74 1.14 -7.33 12.35
C SER A 74 2.58 -6.91 12.63
N LEU A 75 2.90 -6.45 13.84
CA LEU A 75 4.31 -6.22 14.18
C LEU A 75 5.15 -7.51 14.11
N GLN A 76 4.55 -8.70 14.28
CA GLN A 76 5.26 -9.96 14.08
C GLN A 76 5.64 -10.19 12.60
N THR A 77 4.76 -9.83 11.66
CA THR A 77 4.87 -10.22 10.24
C THR A 77 5.26 -9.09 9.28
N ILE A 78 5.13 -7.82 9.69
CA ILE A 78 5.51 -6.67 8.86
C ILE A 78 7.04 -6.65 8.64
N THR A 79 7.49 -6.13 7.50
CA THR A 79 8.91 -6.14 7.15
C THR A 79 9.73 -5.45 8.23
N ARG A 80 10.95 -5.94 8.45
CA ARG A 80 11.84 -5.42 9.50
C ARG A 80 12.03 -3.90 9.40
N GLN A 81 12.25 -3.40 8.19
CA GLN A 81 12.51 -1.98 7.94
C GLN A 81 11.30 -1.12 8.32
N ILE A 82 10.09 -1.50 7.87
CA ILE A 82 8.87 -0.78 8.26
C ILE A 82 8.61 -0.93 9.77
N ARG A 83 8.76 -2.13 10.33
CA ARG A 83 8.61 -2.38 11.77
C ARG A 83 9.49 -1.47 12.61
N HIS A 84 10.79 -1.45 12.33
CA HIS A 84 11.73 -0.60 13.04
C HIS A 84 11.35 0.88 12.88
N THR A 85 10.92 1.30 11.68
CA THR A 85 10.49 2.69 11.42
C THR A 85 9.32 3.11 12.30
N ILE A 86 8.27 2.27 12.40
CA ILE A 86 7.03 2.62 13.11
C ILE A 86 7.10 2.37 14.63
N SER A 87 8.09 1.60 15.08
CA SER A 87 8.33 1.23 16.47
C SER A 87 9.49 2.01 17.11
N ARG A 88 10.27 2.75 16.32
CA ARG A 88 11.42 3.54 16.79
C ARG A 88 11.00 4.52 17.88
N GLY A 89 11.75 4.53 18.97
CA GLY A 89 11.49 5.39 20.13
C GLY A 89 10.36 4.92 21.04
N HIS A 90 9.55 3.94 20.62
CA HIS A 90 8.39 3.47 21.38
C HIS A 90 8.55 2.06 21.93
N LEU A 91 9.20 1.16 21.18
CA LEU A 91 9.32 -0.25 21.55
C LEU A 91 10.77 -0.69 21.63
N VAL A 92 11.03 -1.72 22.44
CA VAL A 92 12.29 -2.45 22.53
C VAL A 92 12.01 -3.94 22.28
N ASP A 93 12.85 -4.58 21.46
CA ASP A 93 12.76 -6.01 21.17
C ASP A 93 13.70 -6.78 22.12
N ILE A 94 13.16 -7.74 22.87
CA ILE A 94 13.91 -8.63 23.76
C ILE A 94 14.04 -9.97 23.05
N ASP A 95 15.26 -10.30 22.64
CA ASP A 95 15.56 -11.39 21.72
C ASP A 95 16.47 -12.43 22.36
N VAL A 96 16.23 -13.72 22.08
CA VAL A 96 17.10 -14.80 22.52
C VAL A 96 18.31 -14.92 21.59
N VAL A 97 19.51 -14.81 22.17
CA VAL A 97 20.77 -14.92 21.45
C VAL A 97 21.00 -16.36 20.99
N SER A 98 20.76 -16.61 19.69
CA SER A 98 20.96 -17.93 19.05
C SER A 98 20.12 -19.03 19.69
N CYS A 99 18.82 -18.79 19.78
CA CYS A 99 17.86 -19.67 20.46
C CYS A 99 18.02 -21.17 20.12
N HIS A 100 17.83 -21.56 18.86
CA HIS A 100 17.93 -22.96 18.43
C HIS A 100 19.29 -23.62 18.75
N PRO A 101 20.45 -23.03 18.38
CA PRO A 101 21.76 -23.52 18.83
C PRO A 101 21.87 -23.76 20.34
N CYS A 102 21.42 -22.82 21.17
CA CYS A 102 21.49 -22.94 22.62
C CYS A 102 20.58 -24.07 23.15
N ILE A 103 19.37 -24.20 22.61
CA ILE A 103 18.45 -25.30 22.97
C ILE A 103 19.08 -26.65 22.64
N LEU A 104 19.60 -26.82 21.42
CA LEU A 104 20.25 -28.06 20.99
C LEU A 104 21.43 -28.42 21.89
N TYR A 105 22.33 -27.46 22.13
CA TYR A 105 23.56 -27.73 22.85
C TYR A 105 23.38 -27.90 24.36
N TYR A 106 22.59 -27.05 25.03
CA TYR A 106 22.51 -27.09 26.50
C TYR A 106 21.38 -27.98 27.04
N ASN A 107 20.38 -28.30 26.21
CA ASN A 107 19.18 -29.02 26.66
C ASN A 107 19.05 -30.38 25.97
N LEU A 108 19.06 -30.42 24.63
CA LEU A 108 18.81 -31.67 23.90
C LEU A 108 19.99 -32.65 23.96
N SER A 109 21.24 -32.14 23.97
CA SER A 109 22.45 -32.98 24.11
C SER A 109 22.41 -33.87 25.35
N LYS A 110 22.02 -33.30 26.49
CA LYS A 110 21.91 -34.00 27.78
C LYS A 110 20.70 -34.91 27.82
N ARG A 111 19.55 -34.44 27.30
CA ARG A 111 18.31 -35.21 27.28
C ARG A 111 18.43 -36.48 26.45
N TYR A 112 19.06 -36.39 25.28
CA TYR A 112 19.17 -37.50 24.32
C TYR A 112 20.59 -38.09 24.26
N ASN A 113 21.44 -37.74 25.23
CA ASN A 113 22.79 -38.28 25.40
C ASN A 113 23.63 -38.28 24.10
N PHE A 114 23.79 -37.11 23.48
CA PHE A 114 24.66 -36.93 22.32
C PHE A 114 25.69 -35.83 22.56
N GLU A 115 26.83 -35.96 21.89
CA GLU A 115 27.87 -34.94 21.86
C GLU A 115 27.81 -34.14 20.56
N PHE A 116 28.05 -32.83 20.65
CA PHE A 116 28.15 -31.95 19.49
C PHE A 116 29.22 -30.87 19.74
N PRO A 117 30.51 -31.26 19.76
CA PRO A 117 31.61 -30.38 20.16
C PRO A 117 31.71 -29.14 19.26
N GLU A 118 31.48 -29.26 17.95
CA GLU A 118 31.56 -28.14 17.01
C GLU A 118 30.50 -27.06 17.26
N LEU A 119 29.32 -27.46 17.78
CA LEU A 119 28.29 -26.51 18.19
C LEU A 119 28.67 -25.80 19.50
N GLY A 120 29.34 -26.52 20.41
CA GLY A 120 29.93 -25.93 21.62
C GLY A 120 31.01 -24.90 21.29
N GLU A 121 31.95 -25.27 20.41
CA GLU A 121 32.97 -24.34 19.90
C GLU A 121 32.34 -23.09 19.28
N TYR A 122 31.27 -23.24 18.48
CA TYR A 122 30.55 -22.12 17.88
C TYR A 122 29.89 -21.19 18.90
N LEU A 123 29.32 -21.75 19.97
CA LEU A 123 28.63 -20.98 21.00
C LEU A 123 29.58 -20.30 21.99
N GLU A 124 30.62 -21.02 22.42
CA GLU A 124 31.52 -20.61 23.50
C GLU A 124 32.80 -19.92 22.98
N GLY A 125 33.32 -20.37 21.85
CA GLY A 125 34.56 -19.87 21.23
C GLY A 125 34.40 -18.57 20.43
N GLY A 126 33.19 -18.00 20.39
CA GLY A 126 32.86 -16.77 19.68
C GLY A 126 32.44 -17.01 18.22
N LYS A 127 31.16 -16.77 17.94
CA LYS A 127 30.52 -16.98 16.62
C LYS A 127 31.22 -16.23 15.49
N ASP A 128 31.68 -15.02 15.77
CA ASP A 128 32.33 -14.16 14.78
C ASP A 128 33.62 -14.77 14.23
N LYS A 129 34.32 -15.62 15.00
CA LYS A 129 35.51 -16.34 14.53
C LYS A 129 35.19 -17.18 13.28
N PHE A 130 34.18 -18.04 13.39
CA PHE A 130 33.78 -18.96 12.32
C PHE A 130 33.10 -18.24 11.15
N ILE A 131 32.35 -17.18 11.45
CA ILE A 131 31.76 -16.33 10.42
C ILE A 131 32.86 -15.64 9.60
N ASN A 132 33.84 -15.02 10.25
CA ASN A 132 34.93 -14.33 9.58
C ASN A 132 35.83 -15.29 8.79
N GLU A 133 36.08 -16.49 9.33
CA GLU A 133 36.80 -17.54 8.61
C GLU A 133 36.08 -17.89 7.30
N LEU A 134 34.78 -18.18 7.34
CA LEU A 134 34.01 -18.54 6.15
C LEU A 134 33.87 -17.38 5.16
N MET A 135 33.74 -16.13 5.63
CA MET A 135 33.77 -14.94 4.76
C MET A 135 35.13 -14.78 4.07
N THR A 136 36.23 -15.04 4.77
CA THR A 136 37.59 -14.96 4.20
C THR A 136 37.78 -15.98 3.08
N LEU A 137 37.25 -17.19 3.27
CA LEU A 137 37.29 -18.27 2.27
C LEU A 137 36.29 -18.09 1.12
N ASN A 138 35.23 -17.31 1.33
CA ASN A 138 34.13 -17.09 0.37
C ASN A 138 33.83 -15.59 0.29
N GLN A 139 34.73 -14.83 -0.36
CA GLN A 139 34.76 -13.37 -0.36
C GLN A 139 33.51 -12.70 -0.97
N ASP A 140 32.73 -13.45 -1.75
CA ASP A 140 31.48 -13.01 -2.35
C ASP A 140 30.28 -13.09 -1.37
N LYS A 141 30.46 -13.68 -0.19
CA LYS A 141 29.40 -13.85 0.81
C LYS A 141 29.51 -12.82 1.93
N ASP A 142 28.39 -12.17 2.23
CA ASP A 142 28.29 -11.28 3.38
C ASP A 142 28.06 -12.04 4.70
N LYS A 143 28.17 -11.31 5.81
CA LYS A 143 27.99 -11.83 7.17
C LYS A 143 26.60 -12.45 7.39
N ASP A 144 25.56 -11.84 6.84
CA ASP A 144 24.18 -12.31 7.01
C ASP A 144 23.94 -13.63 6.28
N TYR A 145 24.49 -13.78 5.07
CA TYR A 145 24.47 -15.02 4.29
C TYR A 145 25.19 -16.13 5.05
N VAL A 146 26.42 -15.89 5.51
CA VAL A 146 27.23 -16.90 6.21
C VAL A 146 26.52 -17.37 7.48
N LYS A 147 26.00 -16.43 8.28
CA LYS A 147 25.23 -16.73 9.48
C LYS A 147 23.98 -17.56 9.16
N SER A 148 23.25 -17.19 8.10
CA SER A 148 22.07 -17.93 7.67
C SER A 148 22.42 -19.33 7.20
N ALA A 149 23.55 -19.53 6.53
CA ALA A 149 24.00 -20.82 6.05
C ALA A 149 24.35 -21.75 7.22
N ILE A 150 25.14 -21.29 8.20
CA ILE A 150 25.47 -22.05 9.42
C ILE A 150 24.19 -22.48 10.15
N LEU A 151 23.25 -21.55 10.37
CA LEU A 151 21.99 -21.87 11.05
C LEU A 151 21.11 -22.83 10.25
N SER A 152 21.17 -22.79 8.92
CA SER A 152 20.36 -23.68 8.07
C SER A 152 20.74 -25.15 8.24
N VAL A 153 22.00 -25.46 8.53
CA VAL A 153 22.49 -26.83 8.76
C VAL A 153 21.78 -27.49 9.95
N LEU A 154 21.53 -26.75 11.02
CA LEU A 154 20.77 -27.25 12.19
C LEU A 154 19.29 -27.53 11.88
N ASN A 155 18.78 -26.97 10.79
CA ASN A 155 17.44 -27.25 10.27
C ASN A 155 17.49 -28.27 9.11
N GLY A 156 18.59 -29.01 8.98
CA GLY A 156 18.79 -30.03 7.95
C GLY A 156 19.24 -29.50 6.60
N GLY A 157 19.56 -28.21 6.46
CA GLY A 157 20.01 -27.63 5.19
C GLY A 157 21.28 -28.30 4.63
N GLY A 158 21.39 -28.36 3.30
CA GLY A 158 22.48 -29.05 2.61
C GLY A 158 23.86 -28.38 2.71
N PHE A 159 24.91 -29.19 2.49
CA PHE A 159 26.32 -28.80 2.62
C PHE A 159 26.80 -27.73 1.62
N THR A 160 26.21 -27.68 0.42
CA THR A 160 26.69 -26.93 -0.76
C THR A 160 26.51 -25.41 -0.70
N LYS A 161 26.40 -24.82 0.50
CA LYS A 161 26.23 -23.36 0.70
C LYS A 161 27.53 -22.57 0.51
N PHE A 162 28.67 -23.23 0.57
CA PHE A 162 29.99 -22.62 0.41
C PHE A 162 30.78 -23.39 -0.65
N GLU A 163 31.43 -22.66 -1.55
CA GLU A 163 32.36 -23.24 -2.53
C GLU A 163 33.64 -23.69 -1.82
N ASN A 164 34.12 -22.88 -0.86
CA ASN A 164 35.28 -23.16 -0.04
C ASN A 164 34.88 -23.32 1.44
N PRO A 165 34.33 -24.48 1.85
CA PRO A 165 33.97 -24.73 3.23
C PRO A 165 35.22 -24.95 4.10
N SER A 166 35.27 -24.35 5.29
CA SER A 166 36.33 -24.61 6.26
C SER A 166 36.26 -26.03 6.82
N GLU A 167 37.37 -26.52 7.40
CA GLU A 167 37.40 -27.83 8.06
C GLU A 167 36.44 -27.90 9.25
N TRP A 168 36.29 -26.80 9.99
CA TRP A 168 35.28 -26.71 11.04
C TRP A 168 33.86 -26.88 10.46
N TYR A 169 33.53 -26.18 9.38
CA TYR A 169 32.18 -26.27 8.78
C TYR A 169 31.86 -27.68 8.26
N LYS A 170 32.85 -28.38 7.70
CA LYS A 170 32.72 -29.80 7.30
C LYS A 170 32.36 -30.69 8.47
N ARG A 171 33.11 -30.61 9.57
CA ARG A 171 32.83 -31.38 10.80
C ARG A 171 31.48 -31.02 11.40
N TYR A 172 31.19 -29.72 11.49
CA TYR A 172 29.93 -29.20 11.98
C TYR A 172 28.73 -29.75 11.20
N TYR A 173 28.80 -29.73 9.87
CA TYR A 173 27.75 -30.27 9.01
C TYR A 173 27.54 -31.77 9.24
N ASN A 174 28.60 -32.57 9.17
CA ASN A 174 28.51 -34.02 9.34
C ASN A 174 27.92 -34.37 10.72
N LYS A 175 28.39 -33.68 11.76
CA LYS A 175 27.90 -33.90 13.12
C LYS A 175 26.45 -33.46 13.29
N ALA A 176 26.03 -32.36 12.68
CA ALA A 176 24.64 -31.93 12.69
C ALA A 176 23.72 -33.01 12.10
N GLN A 177 24.05 -33.61 10.95
CA GLN A 177 23.22 -34.65 10.34
C GLN A 177 23.10 -35.90 11.21
N GLU A 178 24.21 -36.31 11.86
CA GLU A 178 24.22 -37.42 12.83
C GLU A 178 23.28 -37.11 14.02
N VAL A 179 23.43 -35.92 14.62
CA VAL A 179 22.65 -35.49 15.79
C VAL A 179 21.16 -35.37 15.45
N LEU A 180 20.81 -34.75 14.33
CA LEU A 180 19.41 -34.64 13.89
C LEU A 180 18.78 -36.02 13.74
N SER A 181 19.50 -36.97 13.12
CA SER A 181 19.01 -38.34 12.96
C SER A 181 18.83 -39.07 14.30
N LYS A 182 19.70 -38.83 15.29
CA LYS A 182 19.55 -39.36 16.65
C LYS A 182 18.33 -38.78 17.36
N ILE A 183 18.13 -37.46 17.30
CA ILE A 183 16.97 -36.80 17.92
C ILE A 183 15.67 -37.33 17.32
N VAL A 184 15.59 -37.47 15.99
CA VAL A 184 14.38 -37.97 15.32
C VAL A 184 14.01 -39.37 15.80
N LYS A 185 14.98 -40.27 16.02
CA LYS A 185 14.71 -41.61 16.57
C LYS A 185 14.03 -41.55 17.94
N HIS A 186 14.44 -40.63 18.81
CA HIS A 186 13.77 -40.43 20.10
C HIS A 186 12.38 -39.81 19.94
N LEU A 187 12.21 -38.90 18.97
CA LEU A 187 10.93 -38.24 18.71
C LEU A 187 9.90 -39.16 18.07
N ASP A 188 10.31 -40.18 17.30
CA ASP A 188 9.38 -41.18 16.77
C ASP A 188 8.58 -41.87 17.91
N ASP A 189 9.19 -42.02 19.10
CA ASP A 189 8.54 -42.58 20.29
C ASP A 189 7.87 -41.50 21.18
N GLU A 190 8.54 -40.37 21.43
CA GLU A 190 8.07 -39.35 22.37
C GLU A 190 6.98 -38.42 21.80
N LYS A 191 7.10 -38.11 20.50
CA LYS A 191 6.37 -37.05 19.80
C LYS A 191 6.15 -37.39 18.32
N PRO A 192 5.51 -38.52 17.99
CA PRO A 192 5.28 -38.95 16.60
C PRO A 192 4.52 -37.91 15.76
N GLU A 193 3.72 -37.06 16.40
CA GLU A 193 2.98 -35.99 15.76
C GLU A 193 3.86 -34.96 15.04
N TYR A 194 5.09 -34.70 15.51
CA TYR A 194 5.99 -33.75 14.85
C TYR A 194 6.40 -34.22 13.45
N LYS A 195 6.52 -35.53 13.25
CA LYS A 195 6.79 -36.13 11.95
C LYS A 195 5.63 -35.94 11.00
N LEU A 196 4.40 -36.20 11.47
CA LEU A 196 3.18 -35.97 10.68
C LEU A 196 3.06 -34.50 10.25
N ILE A 197 3.36 -33.56 11.15
CA ILE A 197 3.36 -32.11 10.85
C ILE A 197 4.43 -31.76 9.80
N ALA A 198 5.64 -32.31 9.93
CA ALA A 198 6.73 -32.05 9.00
C ALA A 198 6.43 -32.61 7.60
N GLU A 199 5.96 -33.85 7.52
CA GLU A 199 5.57 -34.52 6.27
C GLU A 199 4.41 -33.79 5.58
N ALA A 200 3.40 -33.34 6.33
CA ALA A 200 2.29 -32.57 5.77
C ALA A 200 2.75 -31.24 5.15
N LYS A 201 3.77 -30.59 5.73
CA LYS A 201 4.30 -29.30 5.24
C LYS A 201 5.30 -29.43 4.09
N LYS A 202 6.07 -30.52 4.04
CA LYS A 202 7.24 -30.65 3.14
C LYS A 202 7.15 -31.82 2.15
N GLY A 203 6.26 -32.79 2.39
CA GLY A 203 6.23 -34.07 1.71
C GLY A 203 7.12 -35.12 2.39
N LYS A 204 6.76 -36.39 2.22
CA LYS A 204 7.49 -37.53 2.81
C LYS A 204 8.88 -37.71 2.23
N ASP A 205 9.04 -37.41 0.94
CA ASP A 205 10.30 -37.56 0.20
C ASP A 205 11.22 -36.33 0.33
N TYR A 206 10.93 -35.42 1.27
CA TYR A 206 11.74 -34.22 1.45
C TYR A 206 13.15 -34.60 1.95
N PRO A 207 14.24 -34.25 1.24
CA PRO A 207 15.60 -34.70 1.59
C PRO A 207 16.08 -34.27 2.97
N PHE A 208 15.47 -33.23 3.55
CA PHE A 208 15.85 -32.64 4.83
C PHE A 208 14.74 -32.77 5.89
N LEU A 209 13.93 -33.85 5.79
CA LEU A 209 12.79 -34.08 6.67
C LEU A 209 13.19 -34.12 8.16
N ASN A 210 14.30 -34.77 8.51
CA ASN A 210 14.79 -34.85 9.89
C ASN A 210 14.97 -33.46 10.52
N GLY A 211 15.54 -32.51 9.76
CA GLY A 211 15.70 -31.14 10.22
C GLY A 211 14.35 -30.43 10.42
N SER A 212 13.36 -30.71 9.58
CA SER A 212 12.00 -30.16 9.71
C SER A 212 11.24 -30.71 10.94
N ILE A 213 11.47 -31.98 11.29
CA ILE A 213 10.93 -32.63 12.50
C ILE A 213 11.55 -32.00 13.74
N VAL A 214 12.89 -31.95 13.82
CA VAL A 214 13.59 -31.34 14.96
C VAL A 214 13.22 -29.86 15.10
N ASN A 215 13.02 -29.15 13.98
CA ASN A 215 12.55 -27.78 14.03
C ASN A 215 11.17 -27.64 14.72
N GLN A 216 10.24 -28.61 14.64
CA GLN A 216 9.00 -28.53 15.42
C GLN A 216 9.28 -28.55 16.93
N LEU A 217 10.15 -29.46 17.38
CA LEU A 217 10.58 -29.51 18.78
C LEU A 217 11.22 -28.18 19.23
N LEU A 218 12.08 -27.58 18.41
CA LEU A 218 12.75 -26.32 18.75
C LEU A 218 11.76 -25.15 18.84
N LEU A 219 10.76 -25.10 17.96
CA LEU A 219 9.67 -24.11 18.04
C LEU A 219 8.86 -24.23 19.33
N ASP A 220 8.71 -25.43 19.89
CA ASP A 220 8.05 -25.65 21.18
C ASP A 220 8.87 -25.12 22.35
N TYR A 221 10.20 -25.32 22.33
CA TYR A 221 11.08 -24.70 23.32
C TYR A 221 11.02 -23.18 23.24
N GLU A 222 11.03 -22.59 22.05
CA GLU A 222 10.87 -21.14 21.88
C GLU A 222 9.56 -20.62 22.42
N ASN A 223 8.45 -21.33 22.16
CA ASN A 223 7.15 -20.95 22.69
C ASN A 223 7.14 -20.97 24.23
N ARG A 224 7.77 -21.98 24.85
CA ARG A 224 7.94 -22.05 26.30
C ARG A 224 8.79 -20.89 26.82
N ILE A 225 9.91 -20.59 26.17
CA ILE A 225 10.77 -19.46 26.55
C ILE A 225 9.97 -18.15 26.48
N ALA A 226 9.28 -17.89 25.37
CA ALA A 226 8.45 -16.70 25.19
C ALA A 226 7.33 -16.60 26.24
N TYR A 227 6.71 -17.73 26.63
CA TYR A 227 5.73 -17.77 27.72
C TYR A 227 6.31 -17.29 29.05
N TYR A 228 7.47 -17.82 29.47
CA TYR A 228 8.10 -17.41 30.73
C TYR A 228 8.64 -15.98 30.68
N MET A 229 9.14 -15.55 29.52
CA MET A 229 9.51 -14.14 29.29
C MET A 229 8.31 -13.22 29.52
N ARG A 230 7.18 -13.53 28.87
CA ARG A 230 5.94 -12.78 29.02
C ARG A 230 5.46 -12.75 30.46
N LYS A 231 5.33 -13.92 31.10
CA LYS A 231 4.84 -14.05 32.48
C LYS A 231 5.65 -13.18 33.44
N TYR A 232 6.98 -13.29 33.41
CA TYR A 232 7.86 -12.51 34.28
C TYR A 232 7.74 -11.00 34.03
N LEU A 233 7.72 -10.57 32.77
CA LEU A 233 7.63 -9.16 32.42
C LEU A 233 6.27 -8.56 32.79
N GLU A 234 5.17 -9.28 32.58
CA GLU A 234 3.84 -8.84 33.02
C GLU A 234 3.76 -8.74 34.56
N GLU A 235 4.35 -9.68 35.30
CA GLU A 235 4.47 -9.62 36.78
C GLU A 235 5.30 -8.42 37.27
N LYS A 236 6.23 -7.91 36.44
CA LYS A 236 7.00 -6.69 36.70
C LYS A 236 6.34 -5.41 36.17
N GLY A 237 5.14 -5.53 35.59
CA GLY A 237 4.34 -4.40 35.13
C GLY A 237 4.69 -3.89 33.74
N PHE A 238 5.39 -4.67 32.91
CA PHE A 238 5.65 -4.31 31.51
C PHE A 238 4.47 -4.69 30.60
N THR A 239 4.18 -3.83 29.63
CA THR A 239 3.21 -4.10 28.56
C THR A 239 3.87 -4.89 27.43
N ILE A 240 3.40 -6.12 27.19
CA ILE A 240 3.83 -6.91 26.03
C ILE A 240 3.02 -6.48 24.79
N VAL A 241 3.73 -5.98 23.78
CA VAL A 241 3.10 -5.41 22.58
C VAL A 241 2.94 -6.46 21.47
N SER A 242 3.94 -7.34 21.30
CA SER A 242 3.88 -8.39 20.27
C SER A 242 4.84 -9.53 20.58
N LEU A 243 4.41 -10.75 20.26
CA LEU A 243 5.26 -11.94 20.31
C LEU A 243 6.04 -12.03 18.99
N CYS A 244 7.36 -11.87 19.05
CA CYS A 244 8.22 -11.81 17.87
C CYS A 244 9.16 -13.02 17.82
N HIS A 245 8.67 -14.13 17.27
CA HIS A 245 9.46 -15.34 17.05
C HIS A 245 10.10 -15.88 18.35
N ASP A 246 11.43 -15.85 18.43
CA ASP A 246 12.24 -16.28 19.57
C ASP A 246 12.35 -15.21 20.67
N GLY A 247 11.56 -14.14 20.58
CA GLY A 247 11.51 -13.05 21.55
C GLY A 247 10.15 -12.38 21.62
N LEU A 248 10.13 -11.18 22.18
CA LEU A 248 8.94 -10.34 22.27
C LEU A 248 9.31 -8.85 22.28
N MET A 249 8.36 -8.02 21.87
CA MET A 249 8.49 -6.56 21.95
C MET A 249 7.70 -6.02 23.13
N VAL A 250 8.33 -5.12 23.88
CA VAL A 250 7.75 -4.38 25.00
C VAL A 250 7.77 -2.88 24.71
N GLU A 251 6.91 -2.14 25.41
CA GLU A 251 7.03 -0.69 25.46
C GLU A 251 8.38 -0.28 26.08
N LYS A 252 8.98 0.77 25.51
CA LYS A 252 10.25 1.29 26.01
C LYS A 252 10.04 1.89 27.41
N ASP A 253 10.81 1.40 28.37
CA ASP A 253 10.75 1.80 29.77
C ASP A 253 12.18 1.89 30.32
N ALA A 254 12.43 2.86 31.21
CA ALA A 254 13.73 3.09 31.83
C ALA A 254 14.23 1.91 32.70
N LYS A 255 13.31 1.03 33.13
CA LYS A 255 13.62 -0.19 33.90
C LYS A 255 14.18 -1.33 33.02
N LEU A 256 14.21 -1.16 31.70
CA LEU A 256 14.82 -2.13 30.79
C LEU A 256 16.34 -2.00 30.86
N ASP A 257 16.95 -2.75 31.77
CA ASP A 257 18.41 -2.78 31.99
C ASP A 257 18.98 -4.21 32.00
N ASN A 258 20.30 -4.33 32.07
CA ASN A 258 20.97 -5.63 32.08
C ASN A 258 20.65 -6.47 33.34
N THR A 259 20.22 -5.83 34.42
CA THR A 259 19.78 -6.51 35.65
C THR A 259 18.48 -7.25 35.41
N LEU A 260 17.52 -6.60 34.74
CA LEU A 260 16.25 -7.21 34.35
C LEU A 260 16.47 -8.40 33.41
N LEU A 261 17.34 -8.28 32.39
CA LEU A 261 17.67 -9.40 31.51
C LEU A 261 18.25 -10.58 32.29
N SER A 262 19.20 -10.32 33.19
CA SER A 262 19.84 -11.37 34.00
C SER A 262 18.83 -12.09 34.89
N ASN A 263 17.92 -11.34 35.52
CA ASN A 263 16.87 -11.92 36.33
C ASN A 263 15.85 -12.72 35.50
N LEU A 264 15.55 -12.25 34.29
CA LEU A 264 14.65 -12.94 33.38
C LEU A 264 15.27 -14.25 32.85
N GLU A 265 16.57 -14.25 32.52
CA GLU A 265 17.32 -15.46 32.19
C GLU A 265 17.29 -16.48 33.33
N LEU A 266 17.50 -16.02 34.57
CA LEU A 266 17.43 -16.86 35.76
C LEU A 266 16.03 -17.45 35.95
N TYR A 267 15.00 -16.62 35.83
CA TYR A 267 13.60 -17.04 35.94
C TYR A 267 13.24 -18.12 34.91
N ILE A 268 13.63 -17.94 33.64
CA ILE A 268 13.43 -18.96 32.60
C ILE A 268 14.11 -20.27 33.02
N LYS A 269 15.36 -20.22 33.49
CA LYS A 269 16.10 -21.41 33.90
C LYS A 269 15.43 -22.13 35.07
N GLU A 270 14.99 -21.40 36.09
CA GLU A 270 14.40 -21.97 37.31
C GLU A 270 13.01 -22.56 37.05
N GLU A 271 12.14 -21.83 36.34
CA GLU A 271 10.74 -22.22 36.15
C GLU A 271 10.52 -23.23 35.01
N SER A 272 11.40 -23.26 34.01
CA SER A 272 11.24 -24.10 32.82
C SER A 272 12.27 -25.23 32.70
N ASN A 273 13.33 -25.18 33.53
CA ASN A 273 14.54 -26.02 33.43
C ASN A 273 15.27 -25.91 32.07
N ILE A 274 15.01 -24.85 31.30
CA ILE A 274 15.71 -24.57 30.04
C ILE A 274 17.00 -23.82 30.34
N LYS A 275 18.13 -24.39 29.94
CA LYS A 275 19.49 -23.90 30.26
C LYS A 275 20.12 -23.19 29.06
N GLY A 276 21.07 -22.31 29.36
CA GLY A 276 21.92 -21.64 28.35
C GLY A 276 21.22 -20.54 27.57
N ILE A 277 20.07 -20.05 28.04
CA ILE A 277 19.38 -18.91 27.42
C ILE A 277 20.12 -17.63 27.77
N LYS A 278 20.37 -16.83 26.73
CA LYS A 278 20.91 -15.49 26.83
C LYS A 278 20.01 -14.52 26.09
N LEU A 279 19.68 -13.42 26.72
CA LEU A 279 18.79 -12.40 26.20
C LEU A 279 19.57 -11.15 25.85
N LYS A 280 19.05 -10.36 24.90
CA LYS A 280 19.56 -9.04 24.59
C LYS A 280 18.44 -8.10 24.18
N TYR A 281 18.66 -6.82 24.43
CA TYR A 281 17.86 -5.77 23.81
C TYR A 281 18.32 -5.52 22.37
N LYS A 282 17.36 -5.34 21.47
CA LYS A 282 17.57 -4.80 20.14
C LYS A 282 16.78 -3.51 20.01
N GLU A 283 17.48 -2.44 19.69
CA GLU A 283 16.86 -1.17 19.37
C GLU A 283 16.24 -1.20 17.96
N MET A 284 15.27 -0.33 17.73
CA MET A 284 14.55 -0.18 16.46
C MET A 284 15.31 0.76 15.49
N ASP A 285 16.56 0.44 15.21
CA ASP A 285 17.50 1.31 14.47
C ASP A 285 17.57 1.02 12.96
N GLU A 286 17.33 -0.23 12.52
CA GLU A 286 17.30 -0.62 11.09
C GLU A 286 16.08 -0.13 10.26
N GLY A 287 15.36 0.89 10.74
CA GLY A 287 14.24 1.53 10.04
C GLY A 287 14.67 2.66 9.11
N PHE A 288 13.73 3.17 8.30
CA PHE A 288 13.95 4.34 7.46
C PHE A 288 14.20 5.59 8.32
N HIS A 289 15.09 6.47 7.85
CA HIS A 289 15.23 7.79 8.42
C HIS A 289 14.17 8.70 7.80
N ILE A 290 13.33 9.31 8.63
CA ILE A 290 12.27 10.21 8.19
C ILE A 290 12.59 11.59 8.78
N GLU A 291 12.75 12.59 7.91
CA GLU A 291 12.94 13.96 8.38
C GLU A 291 11.69 14.44 9.15
N PRO A 292 11.83 15.10 10.30
CA PRO A 292 10.69 15.54 11.10
C PRO A 292 9.67 16.39 10.31
N LEU A 293 10.15 17.24 9.40
CA LEU A 293 9.31 18.05 8.51
C LEU A 293 8.42 17.19 7.58
N SER A 294 8.91 16.02 7.15
CA SER A 294 8.16 15.07 6.33
C SER A 294 7.03 14.38 7.11
N LEU A 295 7.16 14.23 8.43
CA LEU A 295 6.10 13.69 9.29
C LEU A 295 5.04 14.74 9.59
N GLN A 296 5.44 16.01 9.76
CA GLN A 296 4.54 17.14 9.99
C GLN A 296 3.64 17.43 8.79
N ALA A 297 4.11 17.17 7.57
CA ALA A 297 3.30 17.29 6.36
C ALA A 297 2.22 16.19 6.24
N ILE A 298 2.35 15.05 6.94
CA ILE A 298 1.38 13.93 6.92
C ILE A 298 0.23 14.16 7.92
N ASP A 299 -0.30 15.37 7.97
CA ASP A 299 -1.47 15.70 8.78
C ASP A 299 -2.77 15.20 8.11
N LYS A 300 -3.90 15.30 8.84
CA LYS A 300 -5.28 14.91 8.48
C LYS A 300 -5.68 15.09 7.00
N GLU A 301 -5.05 16.02 6.28
CA GLU A 301 -5.30 16.35 4.87
C GLU A 301 -4.92 15.24 3.88
N HIS A 302 -3.99 14.34 4.20
CA HIS A 302 -3.49 13.37 3.22
C HIS A 302 -4.43 12.19 2.90
N LYS A 303 -5.62 12.11 3.50
CA LYS A 303 -6.65 11.06 3.24
C LYS A 303 -6.18 9.60 3.37
N VAL A 304 -4.94 9.34 3.81
CA VAL A 304 -4.37 7.98 3.95
C VAL A 304 -5.11 7.15 5.00
N PHE A 305 -5.72 7.82 5.98
CA PHE A 305 -6.57 7.22 7.01
C PHE A 305 -8.07 7.49 6.82
N GLU A 306 -8.48 8.12 5.71
CA GLU A 306 -9.90 8.11 5.35
C GLU A 306 -10.26 6.66 5.06
N LYS A 307 -11.06 6.06 5.93
CA LYS A 307 -11.60 4.70 5.77
C LYS A 307 -12.14 4.58 4.35
N THR A 308 -11.42 3.93 3.45
CA THR A 308 -11.96 3.64 2.13
C THR A 308 -13.04 2.61 2.34
N ILE A 309 -14.26 3.11 2.42
CA ILE A 309 -15.47 2.33 2.33
C ILE A 309 -15.34 1.53 1.02
N ASP A 310 -15.28 0.20 1.12
CA ASP A 310 -15.37 -0.63 -0.07
C ASP A 310 -16.82 -0.62 -0.53
N TYR A 311 -17.13 0.29 -1.45
CA TYR A 311 -18.46 0.41 -2.03
C TYR A 311 -18.83 -0.77 -2.94
N ASN A 312 -17.99 -1.81 -3.04
CA ASN A 312 -18.33 -3.09 -3.67
C ASN A 312 -18.65 -4.20 -2.65
N ASP A 313 -18.36 -3.98 -1.36
CA ASP A 313 -18.72 -4.93 -0.31
C ASP A 313 -20.23 -4.88 -0.06
N TYR A 314 -20.87 -6.05 -0.16
CA TYR A 314 -22.31 -6.22 0.00
C TYR A 314 -22.82 -5.75 1.36
N HIS A 315 -22.10 -6.01 2.45
CA HIS A 315 -22.51 -5.60 3.79
C HIS A 315 -22.36 -4.10 3.99
N ILE A 316 -21.29 -3.51 3.45
CA ILE A 316 -21.07 -2.06 3.52
C ILE A 316 -22.15 -1.31 2.74
N LEU A 317 -22.41 -1.72 1.49
CA LEU A 317 -23.49 -1.14 0.69
C LEU A 317 -24.85 -1.27 1.36
N LYS A 318 -25.15 -2.44 1.94
CA LYS A 318 -26.39 -2.67 2.69
C LYS A 318 -26.59 -1.66 3.81
N GLU A 319 -25.57 -1.43 4.62
CA GLU A 319 -25.63 -0.46 5.72
C GLU A 319 -25.70 0.98 5.20
N LEU A 320 -25.05 1.30 4.09
CA LEU A 320 -25.16 2.62 3.47
C LEU A 320 -26.55 2.90 2.89
N PHE A 321 -27.20 1.91 2.26
CA PHE A 321 -28.60 2.07 1.82
C PHE A 321 -29.54 2.36 3.00
N ARG A 322 -29.25 1.77 4.18
CA ARG A 322 -29.98 2.01 5.44
C ARG A 322 -29.66 3.34 6.10
N GLY A 323 -28.54 3.96 5.74
CA GLY A 323 -28.09 5.27 6.25
C GLY A 323 -28.89 6.48 5.73
N GLY A 324 -30.02 6.25 5.04
CA GLY A 324 -30.88 7.30 4.50
C GLY A 324 -30.15 8.21 3.50
N ASP A 325 -30.47 9.50 3.50
CA ASP A 325 -29.90 10.47 2.55
C ASP A 325 -28.37 10.51 2.58
N ASP A 326 -27.76 10.37 3.76
CA ASP A 326 -26.31 10.43 3.90
C ASP A 326 -25.64 9.24 3.22
N GLY A 327 -26.08 8.02 3.54
CA GLY A 327 -25.54 6.80 2.96
C GLY A 327 -25.79 6.71 1.45
N LEU A 328 -27.00 7.06 0.98
CA LEU A 328 -27.33 7.12 -0.44
C LEU A 328 -26.48 8.15 -1.20
N SER A 329 -26.25 9.33 -0.62
CA SER A 329 -25.41 10.36 -1.23
C SER A 329 -23.94 9.93 -1.36
N LYS A 330 -23.43 9.17 -0.38
CA LYS A 330 -22.09 8.59 -0.41
C LYS A 330 -21.96 7.52 -1.50
N ILE A 331 -22.93 6.61 -1.62
CA ILE A 331 -22.95 5.60 -2.69
C ILE A 331 -22.96 6.31 -4.05
N PHE A 332 -23.88 7.26 -4.25
CA PHE A 332 -24.00 7.98 -5.52
C PHE A 332 -22.69 8.71 -5.86
N SER A 333 -22.18 9.54 -4.93
CA SER A 333 -20.98 10.34 -5.15
C SER A 333 -19.76 9.47 -5.47
N HIS A 334 -19.59 8.34 -4.77
CA HIS A 334 -18.49 7.41 -5.07
C HIS A 334 -18.53 6.91 -6.52
N ASN A 335 -19.72 6.55 -7.01
CA ASN A 335 -19.91 6.00 -8.34
C ASN A 335 -19.78 7.05 -9.46
N VAL A 336 -19.92 8.34 -9.16
CA VAL A 336 -19.94 9.38 -10.20
C VAL A 336 -18.86 10.45 -10.08
N LYS A 337 -18.10 10.54 -8.98
CA LYS A 337 -17.11 11.62 -8.71
C LYS A 337 -16.07 11.87 -9.79
N HIS A 338 -15.86 10.91 -10.69
CA HIS A 338 -14.93 11.01 -11.79
C HIS A 338 -15.59 11.64 -13.03
N ILE A 339 -16.90 11.48 -13.22
CA ILE A 339 -17.67 11.99 -14.38
C ILE A 339 -18.65 13.10 -14.02
N ILE A 340 -18.89 13.38 -12.73
CA ILE A 340 -19.79 14.43 -12.27
C ILE A 340 -19.06 15.31 -11.25
N LYS A 341 -19.18 16.64 -11.41
CA LYS A 341 -18.56 17.66 -10.58
C LYS A 341 -19.54 18.79 -10.27
N THR A 342 -19.31 19.53 -9.20
CA THR A 342 -20.04 20.78 -8.89
C THR A 342 -19.05 21.92 -8.62
N VAL A 343 -19.43 23.14 -9.02
CA VAL A 343 -18.63 24.37 -8.83
C VAL A 343 -19.26 25.33 -7.82
N ASP A 344 -20.52 25.08 -7.48
CA ASP A 344 -21.28 25.81 -6.47
C ASP A 344 -22.12 24.83 -5.64
N THR A 345 -22.36 25.20 -4.39
CA THR A 345 -23.26 24.52 -3.47
C THR A 345 -24.61 25.24 -3.35
N GLY A 346 -24.84 26.33 -4.08
CA GLY A 346 -26.08 27.12 -4.05
C GLY A 346 -27.16 26.65 -5.02
N ASP A 347 -26.86 26.64 -6.32
CA ASP A 347 -27.86 26.56 -7.42
C ASP A 347 -28.38 25.14 -7.77
N PHE A 348 -27.84 24.11 -7.13
CA PHE A 348 -28.14 22.68 -7.40
C PHE A 348 -27.78 22.22 -8.83
N SER A 349 -27.01 23.00 -9.60
CA SER A 349 -26.49 22.58 -10.89
C SER A 349 -25.22 21.74 -10.73
N GLY A 350 -24.73 21.17 -11.83
CA GLY A 350 -23.43 20.52 -11.87
C GLY A 350 -22.99 20.23 -13.30
N TYR A 351 -21.85 19.59 -13.44
CA TYR A 351 -21.27 19.26 -14.73
C TYR A 351 -21.13 17.76 -14.85
N LYS A 352 -21.43 17.21 -16.03
CA LYS A 352 -21.20 15.81 -16.37
C LYS A 352 -20.31 15.69 -17.58
N TRP A 353 -19.30 14.85 -17.49
CA TRP A 353 -18.44 14.49 -18.60
C TRP A 353 -19.23 13.70 -19.66
N ASN A 354 -19.24 14.21 -20.89
CA ASN A 354 -19.77 13.53 -22.06
C ASN A 354 -18.63 12.83 -22.80
N LYS A 355 -18.70 11.51 -22.89
CA LYS A 355 -17.66 10.70 -23.54
C LYS A 355 -17.61 10.88 -25.05
N ASP A 356 -18.73 11.21 -25.68
CA ASP A 356 -18.85 11.33 -27.13
C ASP A 356 -18.27 12.66 -27.61
N THR A 357 -18.64 13.76 -26.95
CA THR A 357 -18.12 15.10 -27.28
C THR A 357 -16.80 15.43 -26.59
N ARG A 358 -16.45 14.68 -25.54
CA ARG A 358 -15.29 14.94 -24.67
C ARG A 358 -15.34 16.36 -24.09
N LEU A 359 -16.52 16.74 -23.60
CA LEU A 359 -16.79 18.01 -22.95
C LEU A 359 -17.52 17.79 -21.63
N TRP A 360 -17.41 18.77 -20.74
CA TRP A 360 -18.20 18.87 -19.53
C TRP A 360 -19.50 19.61 -19.82
N ASN A 361 -20.61 18.88 -19.81
CA ASN A 361 -21.92 19.46 -20.05
C ASN A 361 -22.49 19.99 -18.73
N SER A 362 -22.90 21.26 -18.72
CA SER A 362 -23.68 21.80 -17.61
C SER A 362 -25.05 21.12 -17.58
N LEU A 363 -25.43 20.62 -16.40
CA LEU A 363 -26.68 19.93 -16.14
C LEU A 363 -27.51 20.73 -15.14
N SER A 364 -28.80 20.87 -15.45
CA SER A 364 -29.76 21.42 -14.49
C SER A 364 -30.00 20.43 -13.34
N LYS A 365 -30.57 20.93 -12.24
CA LYS A 365 -30.95 20.13 -11.07
C LYS A 365 -31.83 18.92 -11.45
N GLU A 366 -32.74 19.08 -12.43
CA GLU A 366 -33.63 18.00 -12.89
C GLU A 366 -32.85 16.86 -13.55
N PHE A 367 -31.85 17.18 -14.37
CA PHE A 367 -31.01 16.17 -14.99
C PHE A 367 -30.15 15.44 -13.95
N MET A 368 -29.62 16.15 -12.96
CA MET A 368 -28.85 15.53 -11.87
C MET A 368 -29.71 14.55 -11.06
N MET A 369 -30.98 14.86 -10.86
CA MET A 369 -31.92 13.94 -10.19
C MET A 369 -32.15 12.65 -10.99
N ASN A 370 -32.15 12.71 -12.32
CA ASN A 370 -32.27 11.52 -13.17
C ASN A 370 -31.02 10.62 -13.07
N GLU A 371 -29.84 11.22 -12.95
CA GLU A 371 -28.59 10.47 -12.76
C GLU A 371 -28.58 9.66 -11.45
N ILE A 372 -29.11 10.23 -10.37
CA ILE A 372 -29.22 9.53 -9.07
C ILE A 372 -30.00 8.23 -9.23
N THR A 373 -31.17 8.30 -9.88
CA THR A 373 -32.00 7.13 -10.15
C THR A 373 -31.28 6.11 -11.03
N GLY A 374 -30.63 6.58 -12.11
CA GLY A 374 -29.90 5.73 -13.05
C GLY A 374 -28.74 4.97 -12.41
N ILE A 375 -28.10 5.53 -11.39
CA ILE A 375 -26.97 4.92 -10.69
C ILE A 375 -27.40 4.06 -9.50
N LEU A 376 -28.34 4.53 -8.66
CA LEU A 376 -28.68 3.84 -7.42
C LEU A 376 -29.65 2.65 -7.62
N LEU A 377 -30.56 2.71 -8.60
CA LEU A 377 -31.53 1.62 -8.81
C LEU A 377 -30.90 0.29 -9.24
N PRO A 378 -29.90 0.25 -10.15
CA PRO A 378 -29.19 -0.99 -10.46
C PRO A 378 -28.49 -1.58 -9.22
N LEU A 379 -27.96 -0.73 -8.33
CA LEU A 379 -27.21 -1.16 -7.15
C LEU A 379 -28.11 -1.73 -6.04
N ILE A 380 -29.34 -1.23 -5.88
CA ILE A 380 -30.27 -1.74 -4.86
C ILE A 380 -31.00 -3.03 -5.31
N ARG A 381 -31.08 -3.28 -6.62
CA ARG A 381 -31.87 -4.39 -7.19
C ARG A 381 -31.47 -5.79 -6.68
N PRO A 382 -30.17 -6.14 -6.54
CA PRO A 382 -29.75 -7.42 -5.99
C PRO A 382 -30.30 -7.69 -4.57
N TYR A 383 -30.49 -6.66 -3.74
CA TYR A 383 -31.05 -6.80 -2.39
C TYR A 383 -32.54 -7.13 -2.43
N ILE A 384 -33.28 -6.49 -3.35
CA ILE A 384 -34.70 -6.78 -3.56
C ILE A 384 -34.89 -8.20 -4.08
N ASP A 385 -34.06 -8.61 -5.05
CA ASP A 385 -34.11 -9.95 -5.64
C ASP A 385 -33.76 -11.03 -4.60
N ALA A 386 -32.73 -10.81 -3.78
CA ALA A 386 -32.37 -11.70 -2.68
C ALA A 386 -33.54 -11.89 -1.70
N VAL A 387 -34.23 -10.81 -1.32
CA VAL A 387 -35.39 -10.89 -0.41
C VAL A 387 -36.60 -11.57 -1.07
N ASN A 388 -36.80 -11.39 -2.37
CA ASN A 388 -37.87 -12.08 -3.10
C ASN A 388 -37.66 -13.61 -3.12
N ASN A 389 -36.40 -14.06 -3.13
CA ASN A 389 -36.01 -15.47 -3.12
C ASN A 389 -35.98 -16.12 -1.73
N MET A 390 -36.17 -15.37 -0.64
CA MET A 390 -36.26 -15.94 0.72
C MET A 390 -37.54 -16.77 0.92
N ASP A 391 -37.53 -17.69 1.88
CA ASP A 391 -38.72 -18.42 2.27
C ASP A 391 -39.82 -17.50 2.85
N PRO A 392 -41.11 -17.83 2.66
CA PRO A 392 -42.20 -17.06 3.25
C PRO A 392 -42.11 -17.00 4.78
N GLY A 393 -42.15 -15.80 5.34
CA GLY A 393 -42.12 -15.57 6.79
C GLY A 393 -42.15 -14.08 7.15
N ASP A 394 -42.24 -13.78 8.45
CA ASP A 394 -42.30 -12.40 8.94
C ASP A 394 -41.02 -11.60 8.63
N GLU A 395 -39.86 -12.26 8.64
CA GLU A 395 -38.58 -11.66 8.27
C GLU A 395 -38.56 -11.20 6.81
N LYS A 396 -39.00 -12.06 5.88
CA LYS A 396 -39.13 -11.71 4.45
C LYS A 396 -40.07 -10.50 4.28
N LYS A 397 -41.20 -10.48 4.99
CA LYS A 397 -42.17 -9.39 4.92
C LYS A 397 -41.57 -8.06 5.41
N ALA A 398 -40.81 -8.09 6.51
CA ALA A 398 -40.12 -6.92 7.06
C ALA A 398 -39.06 -6.38 6.09
N LEU A 399 -38.14 -7.24 5.62
CA LEU A 399 -37.09 -6.86 4.69
C LEU A 399 -37.66 -6.37 3.34
N LYS A 400 -38.71 -7.02 2.83
CA LYS A 400 -39.34 -6.61 1.57
C LYS A 400 -39.92 -5.20 1.70
N LYS A 401 -40.57 -4.90 2.83
CA LYS A 401 -41.09 -3.56 3.11
C LYS A 401 -39.97 -2.52 3.17
N GLU A 402 -38.87 -2.85 3.86
CA GLU A 402 -37.69 -1.99 4.00
C GLU A 402 -37.08 -1.63 2.63
N TRP A 403 -36.67 -2.63 1.85
CA TRP A 403 -36.03 -2.39 0.54
C TRP A 403 -36.96 -1.74 -0.46
N THR A 404 -38.25 -2.09 -0.46
CA THR A 404 -39.25 -1.43 -1.30
C THR A 404 -39.41 0.05 -0.93
N SER A 405 -39.30 0.39 0.36
CA SER A 405 -39.35 1.78 0.83
C SER A 405 -38.14 2.57 0.31
N ILE A 406 -36.92 2.04 0.44
CA ILE A 406 -35.70 2.69 -0.07
C ILE A 406 -35.76 2.83 -1.60
N TYR A 407 -36.19 1.79 -2.31
CA TYR A 407 -36.37 1.81 -3.76
C TYR A 407 -37.33 2.94 -4.21
N LYS A 408 -38.51 3.02 -3.58
CA LYS A 408 -39.48 4.09 -3.85
C LYS A 408 -38.94 5.47 -3.48
N TYR A 409 -38.14 5.56 -2.42
CA TYR A 409 -37.50 6.80 -2.02
C TYR A 409 -36.51 7.30 -3.08
N ILE A 410 -35.66 6.41 -3.62
CA ILE A 410 -34.73 6.71 -4.72
C ILE A 410 -35.49 7.15 -5.99
N GLN A 411 -36.68 6.61 -6.24
CA GLN A 411 -37.51 7.04 -7.39
C GLN A 411 -38.25 8.36 -7.16
N SER A 412 -38.37 8.80 -5.90
CA SER A 412 -39.14 10.00 -5.58
C SER A 412 -38.33 11.26 -5.83
N LEU A 413 -39.00 12.30 -6.36
CA LEU A 413 -38.37 13.61 -6.60
C LEU A 413 -37.75 14.19 -5.32
N ASN A 414 -38.44 14.04 -4.18
CA ASN A 414 -37.96 14.55 -2.90
C ASN A 414 -36.75 13.76 -2.38
N GLY A 415 -36.74 12.44 -2.58
CA GLY A 415 -35.58 11.61 -2.24
C GLY A 415 -34.35 11.98 -3.06
N CYS A 416 -34.48 12.08 -4.38
CA CYS A 416 -33.38 12.55 -5.24
C CYS A 416 -32.89 13.95 -4.84
N LYS A 417 -33.80 14.87 -4.49
CA LYS A 417 -33.44 16.21 -4.03
C LYS A 417 -32.57 16.17 -2.76
N ASN A 418 -32.95 15.37 -1.78
CA ASN A 418 -32.23 15.25 -0.52
C ASN A 418 -30.86 14.57 -0.71
N ILE A 419 -30.82 13.50 -1.51
CA ILE A 419 -29.58 12.80 -1.87
C ILE A 419 -28.63 13.76 -2.59
N TRP A 420 -29.11 14.49 -3.59
CA TRP A 420 -28.33 15.48 -4.34
C TRP A 420 -27.81 16.59 -3.44
N GLY A 421 -28.66 17.10 -2.54
CA GLY A 421 -28.31 18.16 -1.59
C GLY A 421 -27.09 17.84 -0.72
N LYS A 422 -26.87 16.56 -0.40
CA LYS A 422 -25.68 16.07 0.31
C LYS A 422 -24.54 15.69 -0.65
N ALA A 423 -24.85 15.02 -1.75
CA ALA A 423 -23.87 14.55 -2.73
C ALA A 423 -23.07 15.70 -3.35
N ARG A 424 -23.71 16.84 -3.64
CA ARG A 424 -23.06 18.02 -4.23
C ARG A 424 -21.89 18.55 -3.40
N THR A 425 -21.93 18.41 -2.08
CA THR A 425 -20.83 18.82 -1.19
C THR A 425 -19.65 17.86 -1.31
N ILE A 426 -19.92 16.57 -1.52
CA ILE A 426 -18.90 15.53 -1.74
C ILE A 426 -18.30 15.67 -3.15
N LEU A 427 -19.10 16.09 -4.12
CA LEU A 427 -18.74 16.24 -5.54
C LEU A 427 -18.18 17.63 -5.89
N TYR A 428 -18.11 18.53 -4.92
CA TYR A 428 -17.48 19.83 -5.08
C TYR A 428 -15.99 19.67 -5.35
N ASP A 429 -15.51 20.34 -6.38
CA ASP A 429 -14.11 20.25 -6.82
C ASP A 429 -13.59 21.65 -7.13
N GLU A 430 -12.81 22.19 -6.19
CA GLU A 430 -12.24 23.53 -6.27
C GLU A 430 -11.32 23.68 -7.48
N ARG A 431 -10.49 22.66 -7.76
CA ARG A 431 -9.62 22.64 -8.95
C ARG A 431 -10.42 22.64 -10.24
N PHE A 432 -11.50 21.84 -10.31
CA PHE A 432 -12.39 21.85 -11.47
C PHE A 432 -12.96 23.26 -11.70
N LYS A 433 -13.44 23.93 -10.64
CA LYS A 433 -13.97 25.30 -10.72
C LYS A 433 -12.92 26.30 -11.24
N GLU A 434 -11.69 26.24 -10.73
CA GLU A 434 -10.62 27.16 -11.13
C GLU A 434 -10.22 26.98 -12.59
N LEU A 435 -10.16 25.74 -13.05
CA LEU A 435 -9.63 25.38 -14.37
C LEU A 435 -10.72 25.29 -15.45
N LEU A 436 -12.00 25.23 -15.09
CA LEU A 436 -13.12 25.16 -16.02
C LEU A 436 -13.06 26.30 -17.03
N ASP A 437 -12.88 25.95 -18.31
CA ASP A 437 -12.74 26.88 -19.43
C ASP A 437 -11.60 27.92 -19.30
N ASN A 438 -10.67 27.75 -18.36
CA ASN A 438 -9.64 28.75 -18.01
C ASN A 438 -8.20 28.32 -18.30
N ILE A 439 -7.98 27.21 -19.00
CA ILE A 439 -6.62 26.75 -19.32
C ILE A 439 -6.10 27.48 -20.57
N SER A 440 -5.30 28.53 -20.37
CA SER A 440 -4.89 29.48 -21.42
C SER A 440 -4.03 28.91 -22.55
N TYR A 441 -3.26 27.86 -22.28
CA TYR A 441 -2.30 27.29 -23.24
C TYR A 441 -2.84 26.08 -23.99
N PHE A 442 -4.07 25.64 -23.71
CA PHE A 442 -4.73 24.61 -24.50
C PHE A 442 -5.99 25.20 -25.16
N TYR A 443 -6.23 24.79 -26.41
CA TYR A 443 -7.42 25.23 -27.14
C TYR A 443 -8.26 24.02 -27.59
N PRO A 444 -9.55 23.95 -27.23
CA PRO A 444 -10.42 22.84 -27.60
C PRO A 444 -10.86 22.96 -29.07
N LEU A 445 -10.52 21.96 -29.87
CA LEU A 445 -10.82 21.86 -31.30
C LEU A 445 -12.05 20.99 -31.57
N LYS A 446 -12.53 21.00 -32.81
CA LYS A 446 -13.64 20.15 -33.24
C LYS A 446 -13.30 18.66 -33.05
N ASP A 447 -14.34 17.83 -32.87
CA ASP A 447 -14.25 16.37 -32.85
C ASP A 447 -13.43 15.81 -31.68
N GLY A 448 -13.44 16.51 -30.53
CA GLY A 448 -12.81 15.99 -29.32
C GLY A 448 -11.30 16.21 -29.22
N TYR A 449 -10.71 17.01 -30.09
CA TYR A 449 -9.27 17.33 -30.05
C TYR A 449 -8.97 18.57 -29.22
N LYS A 450 -7.69 18.71 -28.84
CA LYS A 450 -7.11 19.93 -28.28
C LYS A 450 -5.71 20.15 -28.86
N ILE A 451 -5.27 21.40 -28.87
CA ILE A 451 -3.91 21.77 -29.22
C ILE A 451 -3.23 22.46 -28.03
N ASP A 452 -2.01 22.03 -27.70
CA ASP A 452 -1.13 22.83 -26.84
C ASP A 452 -0.52 23.95 -27.69
N LEU A 453 -0.80 25.19 -27.34
CA LEU A 453 -0.41 26.36 -28.11
C LEU A 453 1.11 26.64 -28.00
N ARG A 454 1.79 26.06 -27.01
CA ARG A 454 3.23 26.20 -26.78
C ARG A 454 4.01 25.19 -27.61
N SER A 455 3.60 23.92 -27.58
CA SER A 455 4.29 22.85 -28.32
C SER A 455 3.74 22.62 -29.72
N ARG A 456 2.53 23.12 -30.01
CA ARG A 456 1.74 22.86 -31.22
C ARG A 456 1.32 21.40 -31.37
N GLU A 457 1.43 20.62 -30.30
CA GLU A 457 1.01 19.23 -30.28
C GLU A 457 -0.51 19.14 -30.19
N VAL A 458 -1.08 18.30 -31.06
CA VAL A 458 -2.51 17.99 -31.04
C VAL A 458 -2.70 16.66 -30.34
N SER A 459 -3.64 16.65 -29.41
CA SER A 459 -4.01 15.45 -28.66
C SER A 459 -5.51 15.37 -28.50
N ILE A 460 -5.98 14.21 -28.06
CA ILE A 460 -7.39 13.98 -27.77
C ILE A 460 -7.70 14.56 -26.38
N ARG A 461 -8.86 15.20 -26.23
CA ARG A 461 -9.36 15.66 -24.93
C ARG A 461 -9.61 14.51 -23.98
N THR A 462 -9.20 14.69 -22.73
CA THR A 462 -9.44 13.79 -21.61
C THR A 462 -10.40 14.42 -20.62
N ILE A 463 -10.81 13.64 -19.61
CA ILE A 463 -11.73 14.13 -18.58
C ILE A 463 -11.14 15.27 -17.73
N ASP A 464 -9.81 15.37 -17.67
CA ASP A 464 -9.07 16.32 -16.85
C ASP A 464 -8.82 17.69 -17.53
N ASP A 465 -9.39 17.86 -18.72
CA ASP A 465 -9.19 19.03 -19.57
C ASP A 465 -10.22 20.15 -19.34
N PHE A 466 -11.32 19.84 -18.65
CA PHE A 466 -12.27 20.82 -18.08
C PHE A 466 -12.79 21.90 -19.04
N TRP A 467 -13.16 21.54 -20.28
CA TRP A 467 -13.89 22.43 -21.19
C TRP A 467 -15.37 22.11 -21.30
N THR A 468 -16.20 23.16 -21.36
CA THR A 468 -17.65 23.08 -21.62
C THR A 468 -18.01 23.39 -23.07
N PHE A 469 -17.03 23.85 -23.86
CA PHE A 469 -17.21 24.23 -25.25
C PHE A 469 -16.13 23.61 -26.14
N GLU A 470 -16.40 23.57 -27.44
CA GLU A 470 -15.39 23.27 -28.46
C GLU A 470 -15.42 24.29 -29.59
N SER A 471 -14.26 24.56 -30.17
CA SER A 471 -14.17 25.36 -31.38
C SER A 471 -14.71 24.56 -32.58
N PRO A 472 -15.50 25.18 -33.48
CA PRO A 472 -15.97 24.50 -34.70
C PRO A 472 -14.83 24.25 -35.71
N CYS A 473 -13.62 24.70 -35.42
CA CYS A 473 -12.46 24.60 -36.31
C CYS A 473 -11.75 23.25 -36.15
N SER A 474 -11.46 22.61 -37.29
CA SER A 474 -10.53 21.47 -37.35
C SER A 474 -9.10 21.98 -37.43
N TYR A 475 -8.16 21.28 -36.81
CA TYR A 475 -6.73 21.60 -36.96
C TYR A 475 -6.19 21.05 -38.28
N ILE A 476 -5.58 21.94 -39.07
CA ILE A 476 -4.94 21.59 -40.34
C ILE A 476 -3.42 21.57 -40.10
N GLN A 477 -2.83 20.38 -40.07
CA GLN A 477 -1.39 20.20 -39.88
C GLN A 477 -0.62 20.41 -41.19
N GLY A 478 0.60 20.94 -41.09
CA GLY A 478 1.50 21.11 -42.23
C GLY A 478 1.11 22.26 -43.15
N GLU A 479 1.77 22.33 -44.31
CA GLU A 479 1.61 23.43 -45.26
C GLU A 479 0.58 23.10 -46.33
N THR A 480 -0.59 23.70 -46.22
CA THR A 480 -1.69 23.49 -47.15
C THR A 480 -1.83 24.65 -48.12
N GLU A 481 -2.54 24.40 -49.21
CA GLU A 481 -2.89 25.44 -50.18
C GLU A 481 -3.71 26.56 -49.53
N ASP A 482 -4.61 26.21 -48.60
CA ASP A 482 -5.40 27.20 -47.86
C ASP A 482 -4.53 28.06 -46.94
N LYS A 483 -3.54 27.48 -46.26
CA LYS A 483 -2.56 28.26 -45.48
C LYS A 483 -1.77 29.22 -46.37
N ARG A 484 -1.34 28.76 -47.54
CA ARG A 484 -0.65 29.62 -48.53
C ARG A 484 -1.54 30.76 -49.00
N LYS A 485 -2.81 30.49 -49.30
CA LYS A 485 -3.80 31.52 -49.68
C LYS A 485 -4.05 32.53 -48.56
N ILE A 486 -4.18 32.08 -47.31
CA ILE A 486 -4.35 32.96 -46.15
C ILE A 486 -3.11 33.82 -45.94
N PHE A 487 -1.92 33.23 -45.98
CA PHE A 487 -0.66 33.98 -45.82
C PHE A 487 -0.49 35.01 -46.93
N LYS A 488 -0.76 34.64 -48.19
CA LYS A 488 -0.76 35.53 -49.35
C LYS A 488 -1.74 36.69 -49.18
N TYR A 489 -2.97 36.42 -48.74
CA TYR A 489 -3.96 37.45 -48.42
C TYR A 489 -3.46 38.42 -47.35
N LEU A 490 -2.88 37.90 -46.27
CA LEU A 490 -2.33 38.75 -45.20
C LEU A 490 -1.14 39.60 -45.69
N LYS A 491 -0.28 39.08 -46.56
CA LYS A 491 0.77 39.88 -47.21
C LYS A 491 0.18 41.03 -48.01
N THR A 492 -0.88 40.80 -48.79
CA THR A 492 -1.56 41.88 -49.51
C THR A 492 -2.15 42.93 -48.55
N VAL A 493 -2.77 42.51 -47.44
CA VAL A 493 -3.31 43.42 -46.40
C VAL A 493 -2.20 44.23 -45.73
N CYS A 494 -1.05 43.62 -45.49
CA CYS A 494 0.13 44.26 -44.88
C CYS A 494 0.99 45.06 -45.89
N CYS A 495 0.56 45.19 -47.15
CA CYS A 495 1.33 45.82 -48.24
C CYS A 495 2.70 45.16 -48.53
N GLU A 496 2.84 43.87 -48.19
CA GLU A 496 4.02 43.03 -48.48
C GLU A 496 3.84 42.18 -49.76
N ALA A 497 2.66 42.27 -50.41
CA ALA A 497 2.35 41.76 -51.74
C ALA A 497 1.45 42.75 -52.49
N ASP A 498 1.46 42.73 -53.83
CA ASP A 498 0.58 43.56 -54.66
C ASP A 498 -0.88 43.04 -54.69
N LYS A 499 -1.76 43.70 -55.47
CA LYS A 499 -3.19 43.37 -55.54
C LYS A 499 -3.45 42.05 -56.27
N GLU A 500 -2.54 41.68 -57.17
CA GLU A 500 -2.49 40.42 -57.89
C GLU A 500 -1.86 39.30 -57.03
N GLY A 501 -1.27 39.69 -55.89
CA GLY A 501 -0.65 38.84 -54.89
C GLY A 501 0.77 38.43 -55.25
N ASN A 502 1.46 39.15 -56.12
CA ASN A 502 2.90 38.96 -56.32
C ASN A 502 3.64 39.55 -55.12
N ASP A 503 4.65 38.83 -54.65
CA ASP A 503 5.42 39.23 -53.48
C ASP A 503 6.24 40.49 -53.77
N LEU A 504 6.02 41.53 -52.96
CA LEU A 504 6.89 42.72 -52.91
C LEU A 504 8.02 42.52 -51.90
N VAL A 505 7.78 41.68 -50.88
CA VAL A 505 8.73 41.32 -49.83
C VAL A 505 8.81 39.79 -49.73
N ALA A 506 10.02 39.26 -49.62
CA ALA A 506 10.25 37.82 -49.48
C ALA A 506 9.70 37.30 -48.13
N ASP A 507 9.27 36.03 -48.07
CA ASP A 507 8.61 35.46 -46.88
C ASP A 507 9.46 35.49 -45.61
N ASN A 508 10.79 35.42 -45.73
CA ASN A 508 11.70 35.57 -44.60
C ASN A 508 11.68 36.99 -44.01
N GLU A 509 11.39 38.00 -44.82
CA GLU A 509 11.40 39.44 -44.50
C GLU A 509 10.01 40.05 -44.27
N ALA A 510 8.93 39.27 -44.45
CA ALA A 510 7.54 39.68 -44.23
C ALA A 510 7.19 39.86 -42.72
N HIS A 511 7.84 40.83 -42.08
CA HIS A 511 7.77 41.07 -40.63
C HIS A 511 6.37 41.49 -40.17
N PHE A 512 5.62 42.27 -40.95
CA PHE A 512 4.28 42.72 -40.57
C PHE A 512 3.26 41.59 -40.67
N THR A 513 3.31 40.79 -41.74
CA THR A 513 2.47 39.59 -41.87
C THR A 513 2.71 38.62 -40.72
N LYS A 514 3.97 38.35 -40.37
CA LYS A 514 4.32 37.48 -39.24
C LYS A 514 3.83 38.05 -37.90
N TRP A 515 3.96 39.36 -37.70
CA TRP A 515 3.45 40.03 -36.51
C TRP A 515 1.92 39.93 -36.41
N LEU A 516 1.19 40.18 -37.50
CA LEU A 516 -0.26 40.07 -37.54
C LEU A 516 -0.73 38.63 -37.30
N PHE A 517 -0.03 37.64 -37.87
CA PHE A 517 -0.29 36.22 -37.62
C PHE A 517 -0.13 35.86 -36.14
N LYS A 518 0.93 36.37 -35.50
CA LYS A 518 1.17 36.22 -34.07
C LYS A 518 0.09 36.90 -33.24
N LEU A 519 -0.35 38.08 -33.63
CA LEU A 519 -1.42 38.83 -32.96
C LEU A 519 -2.77 38.10 -33.03
N PHE A 520 -3.13 37.52 -34.18
CA PHE A 520 -4.34 36.68 -34.27
C PHE A 520 -4.24 35.43 -33.40
N GLY A 521 -3.04 34.87 -33.26
CA GLY A 521 -2.76 33.83 -32.25
C GLY A 521 -3.09 34.30 -30.82
N TYR A 522 -2.66 35.50 -30.43
CA TYR A 522 -3.00 36.06 -29.11
C TYR A 522 -4.50 36.31 -28.91
N CYS A 523 -5.22 36.76 -29.95
CA CYS A 523 -6.67 36.92 -29.89
C CYS A 523 -7.42 35.60 -29.64
N LEU A 524 -6.91 34.47 -30.14
CA LEU A 524 -7.51 33.15 -29.93
C LEU A 524 -7.26 32.58 -28.52
N THR A 525 -6.18 33.01 -27.87
CA THR A 525 -5.72 32.45 -26.58
C THR A 525 -6.09 33.32 -25.39
N ALA A 526 -6.64 34.51 -25.64
CA ALA A 526 -6.86 35.55 -24.64
C ALA A 526 -5.59 35.89 -23.83
N GLU A 527 -4.40 35.60 -24.37
CA GLU A 527 -3.12 35.89 -23.74
C GLU A 527 -2.80 37.39 -23.90
N VAL A 528 -3.10 38.17 -22.87
CA VAL A 528 -2.91 39.64 -22.83
C VAL A 528 -1.47 40.00 -22.43
N SER A 529 -0.49 39.56 -23.20
CA SER A 529 0.90 40.03 -23.02
C SER A 529 1.18 41.34 -23.76
N ASP A 530 0.50 41.60 -24.89
CA ASP A 530 0.68 42.81 -25.70
C ASP A 530 -0.59 43.66 -25.83
N ARG A 531 -0.40 44.99 -25.86
CA ARG A 531 -1.44 46.03 -25.76
C ARG A 531 -2.39 46.01 -26.97
N ARG A 532 -3.71 46.00 -26.67
CA ARG A 532 -4.89 46.43 -27.47
C ARG A 532 -4.79 46.38 -29.00
N MET A 533 -5.68 45.61 -29.62
CA MET A 533 -5.93 45.62 -31.06
C MET A 533 -6.67 46.91 -31.49
N TYR A 534 -6.08 47.69 -32.40
CA TYR A 534 -6.78 48.72 -33.15
C TYR A 534 -6.95 48.24 -34.59
N ILE A 535 -8.15 47.80 -34.97
CA ILE A 535 -8.48 47.55 -36.38
C ILE A 535 -8.81 48.91 -37.00
N CYS A 536 -7.84 49.51 -37.69
CA CYS A 536 -8.11 50.64 -38.58
C CYS A 536 -8.74 50.10 -39.87
N HIS A 537 -10.06 50.18 -39.97
CA HIS A 537 -10.75 49.91 -41.23
C HIS A 537 -10.54 51.11 -42.16
N GLY A 538 -9.50 51.02 -43.00
CA GLY A 538 -9.20 52.06 -43.98
C GLY A 538 -10.26 52.13 -45.08
N ARG A 539 -11.08 53.18 -45.06
CA ARG A 539 -11.26 54.00 -46.28
C ARG A 539 -10.26 55.15 -46.16
N GLY A 540 -9.01 54.92 -46.57
CA GLY A 540 -7.99 55.96 -46.56
C GLY A 540 -6.58 55.44 -46.34
N CYS A 541 -6.04 54.78 -47.35
CA CYS A 541 -4.67 55.00 -47.84
C CYS A 541 -4.80 55.27 -49.34
#